data_AF-W0DFK4-F1
#
_entry.id   AF-W0DFK4-F1
#
_cell.length_a   1.000
_cell.length_b   1.000
_cell.length_c   1.000
_cell.angle_alpha   90.00
_cell.angle_beta   90.00
_cell.angle_gamma   90.00
#
_symmetry.space_group_name_H-M   'P 1'
#
loop_
_entity.id
_entity.type
_entity.pdbx_description
1 polymer ?
#
loop_
_entity_poly.entity_id
_entity_poly.type
_entity_poly.pdbx_seq_one_letter_code
_entity_poly.pdbx_strand_id
1 'polypeptide(L)'
;MICLTHLELCPHCKRIALKVCEYDEPYPRVEAECQCCGYKVYDKPMRLNKEDFKEILDKLGRKLVGSQCVDDRCGSQKVIRLINEGSYSEFRCLECGAEWNTDELKKAIAKVKGIQNAVKDGNRLLEVLKAGEGECPLCGWDIGHLHSGYATVVECFVCGYHNTVEEYVPNIDLTTLNCPEYEYSEEPG
;
A
#
# COMPACT_ATOMS: atom_id res chain seq x y z
N MET A 1 16.40 1.38 -9.26
CA MET A 1 15.06 1.16 -9.83
C MET A 1 15.21 0.42 -11.15
N ILE A 2 14.92 -0.88 -11.15
CA ILE A 2 14.82 -1.67 -12.37
C ILE A 2 13.34 -1.69 -12.71
N CYS A 3 12.93 -1.07 -13.81
CA CYS A 3 11.59 -1.26 -14.34
C CYS A 3 11.67 -2.49 -15.26
N LEU A 4 11.02 -3.59 -14.86
CA LEU A 4 10.71 -4.65 -15.81
C LEU A 4 9.68 -4.06 -16.77
N THR A 5 10.15 -3.77 -17.99
CA THR A 5 9.33 -3.14 -19.02
C THR A 5 8.78 -4.22 -19.93
N HIS A 6 7.46 -4.35 -20.00
CA HIS A 6 6.79 -5.10 -21.05
C HIS A 6 5.66 -4.25 -21.65
N LEU A 7 5.26 -4.61 -22.88
CA LEU A 7 4.14 -3.98 -23.56
C LEU A 7 2.89 -4.86 -23.40
N GLU A 8 1.81 -4.21 -23.02
CA GLU A 8 0.50 -4.82 -22.81
C GLU A 8 -0.58 -4.17 -23.67
N LEU A 9 -1.74 -4.82 -23.72
CA LEU A 9 -2.92 -4.28 -24.40
C LEU A 9 -3.41 -3.02 -23.67
N CYS A 10 -3.39 -1.89 -24.35
CA CYS A 10 -3.97 -0.67 -23.81
C CYS A 10 -5.51 -0.81 -23.75
N PRO A 11 -6.13 -0.64 -22.57
CA PRO A 11 -7.59 -0.78 -22.44
C PRO A 11 -8.35 0.30 -23.23
N HIS A 12 -7.73 1.45 -23.47
CA HIS A 12 -8.32 2.61 -24.14
C HIS A 12 -8.23 2.55 -25.68
N CYS A 13 -7.04 2.37 -26.25
CA CYS A 13 -6.86 2.36 -27.71
C CYS A 13 -6.75 0.97 -28.34
N LYS A 14 -6.82 -0.10 -27.53
CA LYS A 14 -6.75 -1.50 -27.96
C LYS A 14 -5.49 -1.89 -28.74
N ARG A 15 -4.40 -1.15 -28.55
CA ARG A 15 -3.07 -1.49 -29.09
C ARG A 15 -2.17 -2.08 -28.03
N ILE A 16 -1.28 -3.00 -28.42
CA ILE A 16 -0.21 -3.54 -27.58
C ILE A 16 0.90 -2.49 -27.44
N ALA A 17 0.58 -1.44 -26.69
CA ALA A 17 1.36 -0.21 -26.55
C ALA A 17 1.41 0.29 -25.11
N LEU A 18 0.78 -0.42 -24.17
CA LEU A 18 0.78 -0.07 -22.76
C LEU A 18 2.11 -0.50 -22.16
N LYS A 19 3.02 0.44 -21.96
CA LYS A 19 4.29 0.20 -21.29
C LYS A 19 4.04 0.09 -19.79
N VAL A 20 4.16 -1.12 -19.25
CA VAL A 20 4.05 -1.38 -17.82
C VAL A 20 5.45 -1.32 -17.20
N CYS A 21 5.56 -0.64 -16.06
CA CYS A 21 6.75 -0.57 -15.24
C CYS A 21 6.43 -1.03 -13.82
N GLU A 22 6.99 -2.19 -13.46
CA GLU A 22 6.95 -2.72 -12.10
C GLU A 22 8.19 -2.26 -11.33
N TYR A 23 7.98 -1.78 -10.11
CA TYR A 23 9.03 -1.27 -9.24
C TYR A 23 8.98 -1.96 -7.88
N ASP A 24 10.10 -2.56 -7.47
CA ASP A 24 10.25 -3.15 -6.13
C ASP A 24 10.56 -2.08 -5.07
N GLU A 25 11.18 -0.97 -5.48
CA GLU A 25 11.51 0.17 -4.62
C GLU A 25 10.80 1.44 -5.11
N PRO A 26 10.25 2.27 -4.22
CA PRO A 26 10.35 2.19 -2.76
C PRO A 26 9.54 1.05 -2.13
N TYR A 27 8.41 0.68 -2.71
CA TYR A 27 7.62 -0.52 -2.38
C TYR A 27 7.02 -1.07 -3.67
N PRO A 28 6.46 -2.30 -3.67
CA PRO A 28 5.84 -2.89 -4.85
C PRO A 28 4.78 -1.97 -5.45
N ARG A 29 5.07 -1.42 -6.63
CA ARG A 29 4.19 -0.50 -7.34
C ARG A 29 4.30 -0.63 -8.84
N VAL A 30 3.22 -0.30 -9.53
CA VAL A 30 3.14 -0.40 -10.99
C VAL A 30 2.69 0.93 -11.56
N GLU A 31 3.43 1.41 -12.56
CA GLU A 31 3.05 2.53 -13.40
C GLU A 31 2.91 2.03 -14.83
N ALA A 32 1.82 2.32 -15.51
CA ALA A 32 1.62 1.95 -16.89
C ALA A 32 1.22 3.16 -17.74
N GLU A 33 1.90 3.33 -18.88
CA GLU A 33 1.64 4.42 -19.82
C GLU A 33 1.55 3.89 -21.26
N CYS A 34 0.46 4.21 -21.95
CA CYS A 34 0.30 3.86 -23.34
C CYS A 34 1.09 4.81 -24.23
N GLN A 35 2.10 4.27 -24.90
CA GLN A 35 2.96 5.01 -25.81
C GLN A 35 2.24 5.49 -27.09
N CYS A 36 1.06 4.94 -27.38
CA CYS A 36 0.25 5.32 -28.54
C CYS A 36 -0.76 6.42 -28.20
N CYS A 37 -1.59 6.23 -27.17
CA CYS A 37 -2.72 7.11 -26.91
C CYS A 37 -2.50 8.08 -25.74
N GLY A 38 -1.50 7.82 -24.89
CA GLY A 38 -1.24 8.62 -23.69
C GLY A 38 -2.08 8.22 -22.47
N TYR A 39 -2.81 7.10 -22.52
CA TYR A 39 -3.46 6.49 -21.36
C TYR A 39 -2.44 6.22 -20.26
N LYS A 40 -2.77 6.56 -19.00
CA LYS A 40 -1.88 6.27 -17.86
C LYS A 40 -2.67 5.68 -16.70
N VAL A 41 -2.06 4.73 -16.01
CA VAL A 41 -2.52 4.26 -14.70
C VAL A 41 -1.32 4.12 -13.78
N TYR A 42 -1.45 4.64 -12.56
CA TYR A 42 -0.34 4.64 -11.60
C TYR A 42 -0.89 4.76 -10.18
N ASP A 43 -0.14 4.24 -9.21
CA ASP A 43 -0.49 4.38 -7.81
C ASP A 43 0.06 5.68 -7.21
N LYS A 44 -0.68 6.25 -6.27
CA LYS A 44 -0.23 7.35 -5.41
C LYS A 44 -0.29 6.94 -3.95
N PRO A 45 0.80 7.14 -3.18
CA PRO A 45 0.77 6.88 -1.75
C PRO A 45 -0.17 7.87 -1.05
N MET A 46 -0.76 7.45 0.08
CA MET A 46 -1.49 8.35 0.98
C MET A 46 -0.62 9.54 1.35
N ARG A 47 -1.18 10.74 1.29
CA ARG A 47 -0.53 11.94 1.82
C ARG A 47 -0.55 11.85 3.35
N LEU A 48 0.62 11.98 3.97
CA LEU A 48 0.76 11.95 5.42
C LEU A 48 1.32 13.29 5.91
N ASN A 49 0.56 13.97 6.77
CA ASN A 49 0.98 15.11 7.56
C ASN A 49 1.33 14.67 9.00
N LYS A 50 1.71 15.63 9.87
CA LYS A 50 2.12 15.34 11.25
C LYS A 50 0.96 14.76 12.09
N GLU A 51 -0.24 15.27 11.88
CA GLU A 51 -1.47 14.82 12.53
C GLU A 51 -1.80 13.38 12.12
N ASP A 52 -1.68 13.03 10.84
CA ASP A 52 -1.90 11.67 10.33
C ASP A 52 -0.92 10.68 11.00
N PHE A 53 0.36 11.03 11.10
CA PHE A 53 1.33 10.19 11.84
C PHE A 53 0.95 10.01 13.31
N LYS A 54 0.40 11.06 13.94
CA LYS A 54 -0.06 10.96 15.33
C LYS A 54 -1.26 10.02 15.43
N GLU A 55 -2.24 10.14 14.55
CA GLU A 55 -3.40 9.24 14.52
C GLU A 55 -3.00 7.79 14.27
N ILE A 56 -2.06 7.55 13.36
CA ILE A 56 -1.53 6.21 13.07
C ILE A 56 -0.79 5.65 14.28
N LEU A 57 0.06 6.45 14.93
CA LEU A 57 0.75 6.05 16.15
C LEU A 57 -0.21 5.86 17.33
N ASP A 58 -1.26 6.65 17.43
CA ASP A 58 -2.32 6.49 18.43
C ASP A 58 -3.12 5.21 18.16
N LYS A 59 -3.40 4.89 16.89
CA LYS A 59 -4.05 3.64 16.49
C LYS A 59 -3.19 2.42 16.84
N LEU A 60 -1.88 2.48 16.59
CA LEU A 60 -0.93 1.45 17.01
C LEU A 60 -0.71 1.43 18.54
N GLY A 61 -0.74 2.60 19.20
CA GLY A 61 -0.51 2.77 20.62
C GLY A 61 -1.71 2.36 21.48
N ARG A 62 -2.94 2.56 21.00
CA ARG A 62 -4.16 1.98 21.59
C ARG A 62 -4.14 0.46 21.58
N LYS A 63 -3.34 -0.14 20.69
CA LYS A 63 -3.01 -1.57 20.62
C LYS A 63 -1.86 -1.98 21.55
N LEU A 64 -1.15 -1.02 22.18
CA LEU A 64 -0.12 -1.23 23.23
C LEU A 64 -0.56 -0.90 24.68
N VAL A 65 -1.62 -0.10 24.92
CA VAL A 65 -2.10 0.30 26.26
C VAL A 65 -3.16 -0.60 26.98
N GLY A 66 -4.23 -1.04 26.32
CA GLY A 66 -5.03 -2.21 26.75
C GLY A 66 -6.50 -2.10 26.36
N SER A 67 -6.84 -1.23 25.40
CA SER A 67 -8.21 -0.70 25.33
C SER A 67 -9.12 -1.40 24.33
N GLN A 68 -8.58 -1.95 23.23
CA GLN A 68 -9.32 -2.62 22.15
C GLN A 68 -8.46 -3.72 21.48
N CYS A 69 -9.07 -4.78 20.90
CA CYS A 69 -8.36 -5.83 20.13
C CYS A 69 -7.50 -5.19 19.02
N VAL A 70 -6.28 -5.71 18.83
CA VAL A 70 -5.32 -5.26 17.79
C VAL A 70 -5.84 -5.48 16.37
N ASP A 71 -6.77 -6.43 16.16
CA ASP A 71 -7.45 -6.63 14.89
C ASP A 71 -8.63 -5.65 14.78
N ASP A 72 -8.52 -4.70 13.86
CA ASP A 72 -9.54 -3.67 13.57
C ASP A 72 -10.90 -4.27 13.19
N ARG A 73 -10.94 -5.53 12.72
CA ARG A 73 -12.18 -6.24 12.38
C ARG A 73 -12.93 -6.74 13.61
N CYS A 74 -12.24 -6.95 14.73
CA CYS A 74 -12.84 -7.43 15.96
C CYS A 74 -13.36 -6.28 16.82
N GLY A 75 -12.56 -5.21 17.01
CA GLY A 75 -12.94 -4.04 17.80
C GLY A 75 -13.27 -4.31 19.28
N SER A 76 -13.06 -5.54 19.77
CA SER A 76 -13.49 -5.96 21.10
C SER A 76 -12.72 -5.24 22.21
N GLN A 77 -13.44 -4.84 23.26
CA GLN A 77 -12.85 -4.28 24.49
C GLN A 77 -12.55 -5.35 25.54
N LYS A 78 -12.91 -6.62 25.28
CA LYS A 78 -12.73 -7.74 26.20
C LYS A 78 -11.31 -8.31 26.07
N VAL A 79 -10.36 -7.67 26.73
CA VAL A 79 -8.97 -8.14 26.82
C VAL A 79 -8.68 -8.69 28.21
N ILE A 80 -7.93 -9.79 28.26
CA ILE A 80 -7.39 -10.33 29.51
C ILE A 80 -5.88 -10.13 29.55
N ARG A 81 -5.36 -9.84 30.74
CA ARG A 81 -3.92 -9.82 31.02
C ARG A 81 -3.44 -11.22 31.35
N LEU A 82 -2.51 -11.75 30.56
CA LEU A 82 -1.75 -12.95 30.83
C LEU A 82 -0.46 -12.55 31.55
N ILE A 83 -0.24 -13.13 32.73
CA ILE A 83 0.97 -12.89 33.51
C ILE A 83 1.95 -13.98 33.09
N ASN A 84 3.00 -13.61 32.36
CA ASN A 84 4.15 -14.49 32.15
C ASN A 84 5.17 -14.18 33.26
N GLU A 85 5.57 -15.18 34.03
CA GLU A 85 6.54 -15.01 35.12
C GLU A 85 7.87 -14.50 34.54
N GLY A 86 8.22 -13.23 34.82
CA GLY A 86 9.60 -12.76 34.66
C GLY A 86 9.86 -11.41 34.00
N SER A 87 8.94 -10.77 33.26
CA SER A 87 9.11 -9.34 32.86
C SER A 87 8.02 -8.76 31.95
N TYR A 88 7.27 -9.58 31.21
CA TYR A 88 6.28 -9.09 30.25
C TYR A 88 4.88 -9.60 30.58
N SER A 89 3.93 -8.67 30.70
CA SER A 89 2.51 -9.03 30.65
C SER A 89 2.08 -9.09 29.19
N GLU A 90 1.66 -10.25 28.75
CA GLU A 90 0.94 -10.42 27.49
C GLU A 90 -0.51 -10.02 27.73
N PHE A 91 -1.16 -9.40 26.76
CA PHE A 91 -2.63 -9.31 26.77
C PHE A 91 -3.14 -10.18 25.64
N ARG A 92 -4.33 -10.73 25.82
CA ARG A 92 -5.02 -11.50 24.78
C ARG A 92 -6.47 -11.04 24.70
N CYS A 93 -6.97 -10.82 23.50
CA CYS A 93 -8.40 -10.60 23.33
C CYS A 93 -9.16 -11.91 23.54
N LEU A 94 -10.24 -11.86 24.32
CA LEU A 94 -11.08 -13.02 24.62
C LEU A 94 -11.97 -13.44 23.44
N GLU A 95 -12.21 -12.55 22.47
CA GLU A 95 -13.06 -12.84 21.31
C GLU A 95 -12.24 -13.26 20.09
N CYS A 96 -11.20 -12.50 19.73
CA CYS A 96 -10.36 -12.73 18.56
C CYS A 96 -9.13 -13.64 18.85
N GLY A 97 -8.77 -13.85 20.12
CA GLY A 97 -7.57 -14.60 20.52
C GLY A 97 -6.23 -13.89 20.25
N ALA A 98 -6.26 -12.68 19.67
CA ALA A 98 -5.06 -11.95 19.28
C ALA A 98 -4.23 -11.50 20.50
N GLU A 99 -2.92 -11.71 20.40
CA GLU A 99 -1.92 -11.25 21.37
C GLU A 99 -1.56 -9.79 21.13
N TRP A 100 -1.17 -9.12 22.22
CA TRP A 100 -1.21 -7.66 22.28
C TRP A 100 0.16 -7.00 22.32
N ASN A 101 1.20 -7.74 22.72
CA ASN A 101 2.58 -7.24 22.83
C ASN A 101 3.53 -7.98 21.89
N THR A 102 3.03 -8.32 20.70
CA THR A 102 3.80 -9.09 19.72
C THR A 102 4.98 -8.26 19.21
N ASP A 103 6.04 -8.94 18.81
CA ASP A 103 7.24 -8.26 18.30
C ASP A 103 6.95 -7.54 16.97
N GLU A 104 5.95 -7.98 16.22
CA GLU A 104 5.43 -7.32 15.02
C GLU A 104 4.90 -5.91 15.33
N LEU A 105 4.13 -5.74 16.43
CA LEU A 105 3.61 -4.43 16.82
C LEU A 105 4.72 -3.46 17.25
N LYS A 106 5.71 -3.95 17.98
CA LYS A 106 6.89 -3.14 18.37
C LYS A 106 7.67 -2.70 17.13
N LYS A 107 7.93 -3.62 16.20
CA LYS A 107 8.59 -3.34 14.92
C LYS A 107 7.81 -2.34 14.09
N ALA A 108 6.49 -2.48 14.03
CA ALA A 108 5.61 -1.59 13.29
C ALA A 108 5.68 -0.15 13.80
N ILE A 109 5.62 0.06 15.11
CA ILE A 109 5.73 1.38 15.72
C ILE A 109 7.12 1.98 15.49
N ALA A 110 8.18 1.17 15.63
CA ALA A 110 9.54 1.63 15.35
C ALA A 110 9.70 2.09 13.89
N LYS A 111 9.13 1.35 12.94
CA LYS A 111 9.13 1.69 11.51
C LYS A 111 8.38 2.99 11.23
N VAL A 112 7.16 3.14 11.75
CA VAL A 112 6.36 4.38 11.58
C VAL A 112 7.10 5.60 12.15
N LYS A 113 7.69 5.49 13.34
CA LYS A 113 8.50 6.57 13.93
C LYS A 113 9.73 6.88 13.09
N GLY A 114 10.38 5.86 12.53
CA GLY A 114 11.50 6.03 11.60
C GLY A 114 11.11 6.84 10.36
N ILE A 115 9.99 6.49 9.73
CA ILE A 115 9.42 7.20 8.57
C ILE A 115 9.04 8.63 8.96
N GLN A 116 8.34 8.83 10.08
CA GLN A 116 7.95 10.15 10.59
C GLN A 116 9.18 11.08 10.77
N ASN A 117 10.29 10.54 11.30
CA ASN A 117 11.52 11.30 11.50
C ASN A 117 12.23 11.65 10.17
N ALA A 118 12.09 10.79 9.16
CA ALA A 118 12.71 10.98 7.85
C ALA A 118 11.91 11.94 6.95
N VAL A 119 10.60 12.01 7.14
CA VAL A 119 9.72 12.93 6.41
C VAL A 119 9.76 14.32 7.06
N LYS A 120 10.60 15.21 6.51
CA LYS A 120 10.50 16.65 6.78
C LYS A 120 9.54 17.26 5.76
N ASP A 121 8.39 17.75 6.22
CA ASP A 121 7.42 18.52 5.43
C ASP A 121 6.85 17.81 4.19
N GLY A 122 6.53 16.50 4.30
CA GLY A 122 5.75 15.73 3.32
C GLY A 122 6.48 15.31 2.04
N ASN A 123 7.52 16.01 1.62
CA ASN A 123 8.14 15.88 0.28
C ASN A 123 9.04 14.65 0.05
N ARG A 124 9.12 13.70 0.98
CA ARG A 124 10.03 12.53 0.89
C ARG A 124 9.41 11.20 1.24
N LEU A 125 8.08 11.13 1.35
CA LEU A 125 7.40 9.93 1.80
C LEU A 125 7.72 8.72 0.90
N LEU A 126 7.68 8.90 -0.42
CA LEU A 126 8.03 7.83 -1.37
C LEU A 126 9.44 7.30 -1.14
N GLU A 127 10.44 8.15 -0.86
CA GLU A 127 11.83 7.72 -0.71
C GLU A 127 12.07 6.78 0.48
N VAL A 128 11.17 6.80 1.47
CA VAL A 128 11.33 6.12 2.76
C VAL A 128 10.35 4.99 2.99
N LEU A 129 9.28 4.92 2.19
CA LEU A 129 8.38 3.77 2.19
C LEU A 129 9.15 2.55 1.70
N LYS A 130 9.08 1.43 2.45
CA LYS A 130 9.71 0.17 2.07
C LYS A 130 8.84 -1.01 2.47
N ALA A 131 8.59 -1.92 1.56
CA ALA A 131 7.83 -3.14 1.82
C ALA A 131 8.38 -4.31 1.01
N GLY A 132 8.34 -5.51 1.58
CA GLY A 132 8.31 -6.74 0.79
C GLY A 132 6.94 -6.94 0.13
N GLU A 133 6.83 -7.98 -0.69
CA GLU A 133 5.55 -8.44 -1.23
C GLU A 133 4.56 -8.74 -0.08
N GLY A 134 3.33 -8.24 -0.19
CA GLY A 134 2.29 -8.39 0.84
C GLY A 134 2.43 -7.48 2.07
N GLU A 135 3.57 -6.82 2.29
CA GLU A 135 3.79 -5.98 3.48
C GLU A 135 3.23 -4.55 3.32
N CYS A 136 2.77 -3.97 4.43
CA CYS A 136 2.46 -2.56 4.49
C CYS A 136 3.76 -1.72 4.41
N PRO A 137 3.88 -0.77 3.48
CA PRO A 137 5.10 0.04 3.35
C PRO A 137 5.31 1.02 4.50
N LEU A 138 4.24 1.37 5.21
CA LEU A 138 4.31 2.27 6.36
C LEU A 138 4.64 1.52 7.68
N CYS A 139 3.88 0.48 8.03
CA CYS A 139 4.06 -0.21 9.31
C CYS A 139 4.73 -1.59 9.20
N GLY A 140 4.95 -2.12 8.00
CA GLY A 140 5.64 -3.41 7.78
C GLY A 140 4.82 -4.64 8.17
N TRP A 141 3.53 -4.48 8.43
CA TRP A 141 2.65 -5.61 8.72
C TRP A 141 2.33 -6.37 7.44
N ASP A 142 2.28 -7.69 7.48
CA ASP A 142 1.79 -8.51 6.37
C ASP A 142 0.28 -8.35 6.24
N ILE A 143 -0.16 -7.73 5.15
CA ILE A 143 -1.56 -7.39 4.87
C ILE A 143 -2.08 -8.05 3.59
N GLY A 144 -1.21 -8.66 2.80
CA GLY A 144 -1.49 -9.01 1.41
C GLY A 144 -1.64 -7.77 0.52
N HIS A 145 -1.22 -7.87 -0.74
CA HIS A 145 -1.50 -6.85 -1.75
C HIS A 145 -2.56 -7.37 -2.71
N LEU A 146 -3.46 -6.50 -3.13
CA LEU A 146 -4.44 -6.80 -4.19
C LEU A 146 -4.01 -6.11 -5.48
N HIS A 147 -4.49 -6.60 -6.62
CA HIS A 147 -4.29 -5.94 -7.91
C HIS A 147 -5.62 -5.43 -8.44
N SER A 148 -5.63 -4.19 -8.95
CA SER A 148 -6.75 -3.59 -9.67
C SER A 148 -6.29 -3.26 -11.09
N GLY A 149 -6.57 -4.17 -12.02
CA GLY A 149 -5.94 -4.16 -13.33
C GLY A 149 -4.43 -4.29 -13.18
N TYR A 150 -3.71 -3.26 -13.63
CA TYR A 150 -2.25 -3.22 -13.58
C TYR A 150 -1.68 -2.66 -12.27
N ALA A 151 -2.47 -2.00 -11.44
CA ALA A 151 -1.97 -1.31 -10.26
C ALA A 151 -2.05 -2.16 -8.99
N THR A 152 -1.01 -2.07 -8.14
CA THR A 152 -1.01 -2.64 -6.79
C THR A 152 -1.87 -1.79 -5.86
N VAL A 153 -2.80 -2.42 -5.15
CA VAL A 153 -3.67 -1.82 -4.14
C VAL A 153 -3.20 -2.25 -2.76
N VAL A 154 -2.89 -1.25 -1.94
CA VAL A 154 -2.44 -1.40 -0.56
C VAL A 154 -3.51 -0.80 0.35
N GLU A 155 -4.08 -1.61 1.24
CA GLU A 155 -5.03 -1.17 2.25
C GLU A 155 -4.71 -1.83 3.60
N CYS A 156 -4.02 -1.11 4.48
CA CYS A 156 -3.55 -1.64 5.74
C CYS A 156 -4.63 -1.53 6.82
N PHE A 157 -5.29 -2.65 7.12
CA PHE A 157 -6.23 -2.74 8.25
C PHE A 157 -5.57 -2.53 9.62
N VAL A 158 -4.23 -2.54 9.73
CA VAL A 158 -3.54 -2.37 11.01
C VAL A 158 -3.27 -0.91 11.34
N CYS A 159 -2.64 -0.18 10.41
CA CYS A 159 -2.22 1.20 10.62
C CYS A 159 -3.09 2.22 9.87
N GLY A 160 -3.96 1.78 8.94
CA GLY A 160 -4.83 2.66 8.15
C GLY A 160 -4.17 3.25 6.90
N TYR A 161 -2.89 2.96 6.65
CA TYR A 161 -2.22 3.37 5.40
C TYR A 161 -2.91 2.74 4.19
N HIS A 162 -3.11 3.55 3.16
CA HIS A 162 -3.60 3.08 1.87
C HIS A 162 -2.88 3.80 0.73
N ASN A 163 -2.95 3.25 -0.48
CA ASN A 163 -2.66 4.00 -1.69
C ASN A 163 -3.95 4.23 -2.48
N THR A 164 -3.87 5.14 -3.45
CA THR A 164 -4.96 5.39 -4.40
C THR A 164 -4.45 5.10 -5.80
N VAL A 165 -5.24 4.40 -6.60
CA VAL A 165 -4.96 4.22 -8.03
C VAL A 165 -5.53 5.42 -8.79
N GLU A 166 -4.69 6.10 -9.56
CA GLU A 166 -5.13 7.13 -10.49
C GLU A 166 -5.07 6.64 -11.93
N GLU A 167 -6.15 6.90 -12.66
CA GLU A 167 -6.29 6.59 -14.07
C GLU A 167 -6.48 7.89 -14.85
N TYR A 168 -5.70 8.07 -15.91
CA TYR A 168 -5.81 9.17 -16.85
C TYR A 168 -6.22 8.63 -18.22
N VAL A 169 -7.42 9.01 -18.64
CA VAL A 169 -7.94 8.73 -19.97
C VAL A 169 -7.76 9.96 -20.85
N PRO A 170 -6.93 9.90 -21.90
CA PRO A 170 -6.66 11.02 -22.78
C PRO A 170 -7.89 11.36 -23.62
N ASN A 171 -8.15 12.65 -23.82
CA ASN A 171 -9.22 13.12 -24.70
C ASN A 171 -8.71 13.19 -26.15
N ILE A 172 -8.76 12.06 -26.86
CA ILE A 172 -8.31 11.92 -28.25
C ILE A 172 -9.35 11.20 -29.10
N ASP A 173 -9.33 11.47 -30.41
CA ASP A 173 -10.16 10.73 -31.36
C ASP A 173 -9.46 9.43 -31.78
N LEU A 174 -9.91 8.32 -31.19
CA LEU A 174 -9.39 6.97 -31.46
C LEU A 174 -9.54 6.54 -32.93
N THR A 175 -10.49 7.10 -33.69
CA THR A 175 -10.69 6.74 -35.10
C THR A 175 -9.60 7.30 -36.01
N THR A 176 -8.91 8.35 -35.57
CA THR A 176 -7.81 9.00 -36.30
C THR A 176 -6.43 8.63 -35.74
N LEU A 177 -6.41 7.87 -34.64
CA LEU A 177 -5.19 7.51 -33.94
C LEU A 177 -4.35 6.50 -34.76
N ASN A 178 -3.25 6.98 -35.31
CA ASN A 178 -2.34 6.16 -36.10
C ASN A 178 -1.02 5.91 -35.36
N CYS A 179 -0.85 4.69 -34.87
CA CYS A 179 0.36 4.23 -34.20
C CYS A 179 0.86 2.95 -34.88
N PRO A 180 1.54 3.06 -36.05
CA PRO A 180 1.88 1.91 -36.89
C PRO A 180 2.91 0.97 -36.24
N GLU A 181 3.62 1.45 -35.22
CA GLU A 181 4.64 0.70 -34.50
C GLU A 181 4.05 -0.29 -33.48
N TYR A 182 2.74 -0.21 -33.21
CA TYR A 182 2.06 -1.05 -32.23
C TYR A 182 0.91 -1.83 -32.86
N GLU A 183 0.90 -3.13 -32.59
CA GLU A 183 -0.16 -4.05 -33.02
C GLU A 183 -1.52 -3.68 -32.40
N TYR A 184 -2.58 -3.87 -33.17
CA TYR A 184 -3.96 -3.62 -32.76
C TYR A 184 -4.66 -4.95 -32.48
N SER A 185 -5.34 -5.05 -31.34
CA SER A 185 -6.14 -6.22 -30.96
C SER A 185 -7.63 -5.90 -31.10
N GLU A 186 -8.36 -6.76 -31.81
CA GLU A 186 -9.83 -6.72 -31.89
C GLU A 186 -10.50 -7.37 -30.67
N GLU A 187 -9.76 -8.22 -29.93
CA GLU A 187 -10.27 -8.92 -28.74
C GLU A 187 -9.80 -8.22 -27.44
N PRO A 188 -10.67 -8.10 -26.42
CA PRO A 188 -10.24 -7.77 -25.06
C PRO A 188 -9.46 -8.96 -24.50
N GLY A 189 -8.20 -8.72 -24.10
CA GLY A 189 -7.35 -9.68 -23.41
C GLY A 189 -7.88 -10.10 -22.05
#